data_AF-A0A397EAM5-F1
#
_entry.id   AF-A0A397EAM5-F1
#
_cell.length_a   1.000
_cell.length_b   1.000
_cell.length_c   1.000
_cell.angle_alpha   90.00
_cell.angle_beta   90.00
_cell.angle_gamma   90.00
#
_symmetry.space_group_name_H-M   'P 1'
#
loop_
_entity.id
_entity.type
_entity.pdbx_description
1 polymer ?
#
loop_
_entity_poly.entity_id
_entity_poly.type
_entity_poly.pdbx_seq_one_letter_code
_entity_poly.pdbx_strand_id
1 'polypeptide(L)'
;MFAAAEKPSFMRYAIGNGVQVELQYFNLAAPDNGTLFILLCIFIAFGYVLAASASDAMVVEYAQREPVAIRGRIQTAIYTVRELTGVFSYLLSGFGLNGPNYAGSFSFSLSPNA
;
A
#
# COMPACT_ATOMS: atom_id res chain seq x y z
N MET A 1 24.16 -4.60 -6.55
CA MET A 1 24.63 -3.87 -7.74
C MET A 1 23.52 -2.91 -8.17
N PHE A 2 23.27 -1.86 -7.38
CA PHE A 2 22.32 -0.80 -7.73
C PHE A 2 23.16 0.36 -8.23
N ALA A 3 23.09 0.62 -9.53
CA ALA A 3 23.95 1.56 -10.22
C ALA A 3 23.65 3.00 -9.80
N ALA A 4 24.73 3.78 -9.59
CA ALA A 4 24.66 5.22 -9.41
C ALA A 4 23.83 5.85 -10.55
N ALA A 5 22.84 6.65 -10.20
CA ALA A 5 21.91 7.25 -11.15
C ALA A 5 22.65 8.19 -12.10
N GLU A 6 22.89 7.72 -13.33
CA GLU A 6 23.28 8.56 -14.45
C GLU A 6 22.15 9.56 -14.73
N LYS A 7 22.47 10.83 -15.07
CA LYS A 7 21.46 11.88 -15.31
C LYS A 7 20.36 11.34 -16.26
N PRO A 8 19.08 11.40 -15.88
CA PRO A 8 18.02 10.73 -16.62
C PRO A 8 18.00 11.23 -18.07
N SER A 9 17.91 10.30 -19.03
CA SER A 9 17.93 10.56 -20.49
C SER A 9 17.00 11.73 -20.90
N PHE A 10 15.87 11.87 -20.20
CA PHE A 10 14.93 12.98 -20.34
C PHE A 10 15.55 14.38 -20.12
N MET A 11 16.41 14.56 -19.11
CA MET A 11 17.07 15.86 -18.89
C MET A 11 18.08 16.18 -20.00
N ARG A 12 18.75 15.17 -20.57
CA ARG A 12 19.65 15.37 -21.73
C ARG A 12 18.86 15.81 -22.96
N TYR A 13 17.68 15.23 -23.17
CA TYR A 13 16.78 15.62 -24.26
C TYR A 13 16.21 17.04 -24.09
N ALA A 14 15.76 17.40 -22.88
CA ALA A 14 15.17 18.70 -22.63
C ALA A 14 16.18 19.86 -22.76
N ILE A 15 17.39 19.69 -22.24
CA ILE A 15 18.48 20.67 -22.38
C ILE A 15 18.93 20.78 -23.85
N GLY A 16 18.99 19.67 -24.58
CA GLY A 16 19.33 19.65 -26.01
C GLY A 16 18.31 20.35 -26.92
N ASN A 17 17.06 20.49 -26.47
CA ASN A 17 15.98 21.18 -27.20
C ASN A 17 15.68 22.59 -26.64
N GLY A 18 16.54 23.13 -25.77
CA GLY A 18 16.38 24.48 -25.23
C GLY A 18 15.21 24.66 -24.25
N VAL A 19 14.64 23.56 -23.74
CA VAL A 19 13.58 23.59 -22.74
C VAL A 19 14.21 23.92 -21.39
N GLN A 20 13.76 25.01 -20.75
CA GLN A 20 14.14 25.36 -19.39
C GLN A 20 13.54 24.34 -18.43
N VAL A 21 14.29 23.30 -18.09
CA VAL A 21 13.88 22.33 -17.08
C VAL A 21 13.95 23.02 -15.73
N GLU A 22 12.81 23.19 -15.08
CA GLU A 22 12.73 23.75 -13.75
C GLU A 22 13.20 22.69 -12.74
N LEU A 23 14.53 22.57 -12.57
CA LEU A 23 15.19 21.54 -11.74
C LEU A 23 14.69 21.54 -10.28
N GLN A 24 14.12 22.64 -9.81
CA GLN A 24 13.58 22.78 -8.46
C GLN A 24 12.43 21.81 -8.13
N TYR A 25 11.73 21.27 -9.14
CA TYR A 25 10.68 20.28 -8.94
C TYR A 25 11.16 18.83 -9.09
N PHE A 26 12.41 18.61 -9.49
CA PHE A 26 12.97 17.27 -9.70
C PHE A 26 13.79 16.81 -8.49
N ASN A 27 13.26 15.85 -7.74
CA ASN A 27 14.03 15.16 -6.71
C ASN A 27 14.94 14.11 -7.35
N LEU A 28 16.19 14.48 -7.66
CA LEU A 28 17.18 13.57 -8.24
C LEU A 28 17.61 12.45 -7.28
N ALA A 29 17.40 12.61 -5.97
CA ALA A 29 17.64 11.59 -4.95
C ALA A 29 16.44 10.65 -4.73
N ALA A 30 15.34 10.82 -5.49
CA ALA A 30 14.18 9.95 -5.42
C ALA A 30 14.49 8.44 -5.60
N PRO A 31 15.40 8.02 -6.49
CA PRO A 31 15.73 6.60 -6.67
C PRO A 31 16.35 5.96 -5.41
N ASP A 32 17.16 6.72 -4.67
CA ASP A 32 17.89 6.20 -3.51
C ASP A 32 16.98 5.99 -2.29
N ASN A 33 15.93 6.81 -2.17
CA ASN A 33 15.00 6.78 -1.04
C ASN A 33 13.88 5.73 -1.17
N GLY A 34 13.65 5.17 -2.36
CA GLY A 34 12.55 4.22 -2.61
C GLY A 34 12.79 2.80 -2.09
N THR A 35 14.06 2.39 -1.92
CA THR A 35 14.40 0.99 -1.65
C THR A 35 13.84 0.49 -0.31
N LEU A 36 13.91 1.31 0.74
CA LEU A 36 13.37 0.95 2.06
C LEU A 36 11.86 0.73 2.01
N PHE A 37 11.13 1.61 1.33
CA PHE A 37 9.69 1.49 1.15
C PHE A 37 9.33 0.20 0.39
N ILE A 38 10.07 -0.12 -0.68
CA ILE A 38 9.88 -1.36 -1.45
C ILE A 38 10.06 -2.60 -0.56
N LEU A 39 11.12 -2.64 0.25
CA LEU A 39 11.37 -3.76 1.17
C LEU A 39 10.23 -3.93 2.20
N LEU A 40 9.74 -2.82 2.76
CA LEU A 40 8.59 -2.85 3.66
C LEU A 40 7.32 -3.35 2.94
N CYS A 41 7.05 -2.89 1.72
CA CYS A 41 5.91 -3.36 0.92
C CYS A 41 5.98 -4.86 0.63
N ILE A 42 7.16 -5.40 0.31
CA ILE A 42 7.36 -6.83 0.09
C ILE A 42 7.01 -7.62 1.36
N PHE A 43 7.51 -7.17 2.52
CA PHE A 43 7.23 -7.83 3.79
C PHE A 43 5.74 -7.80 4.14
N ILE A 44 5.08 -6.65 3.93
CA ILE A 44 3.64 -6.48 4.13
C ILE A 44 2.85 -7.41 3.21
N ALA A 45 3.17 -7.42 1.91
CA ALA A 45 2.47 -8.26 0.94
C ALA A 45 2.63 -9.76 1.26
N PHE A 46 3.85 -10.18 1.60
CA PHE A 46 4.12 -11.55 2.01
C PHE A 46 3.32 -11.93 3.27
N GLY A 47 3.35 -11.09 4.31
CA GLY A 47 2.61 -11.32 5.54
C GLY A 47 1.10 -11.38 5.32
N TYR A 48 0.56 -10.49 4.48
CA TYR A 48 -0.86 -10.47 4.13
C TYR A 48 -1.29 -11.77 3.45
N VAL A 49 -0.57 -12.22 2.42
CA VAL A 49 -0.90 -13.46 1.69
C VAL A 49 -0.80 -14.69 2.59
N LEU A 50 0.24 -14.76 3.43
CA LEU A 50 0.42 -15.85 4.39
C LEU A 50 -0.76 -15.90 5.37
N ALA A 51 -1.11 -14.77 5.99
CA ALA A 51 -2.19 -14.69 6.96
C ALA A 51 -3.55 -15.04 6.33
N ALA A 52 -3.83 -14.52 5.13
CA ALA A 52 -5.05 -14.84 4.39
C ALA A 52 -5.15 -16.35 4.11
N SER A 53 -4.09 -16.95 3.57
CA SER A 53 -4.05 -18.38 3.23
C SER A 53 -4.21 -19.28 4.46
N ALA A 54 -3.55 -18.94 5.57
CA ALA A 54 -3.68 -19.66 6.83
C ALA A 54 -5.11 -19.58 7.40
N SER A 55 -5.73 -18.39 7.31
CA SER A 55 -7.11 -18.20 7.77
C SER A 55 -8.10 -19.01 6.93
N ASP A 56 -7.92 -19.05 5.62
CA ASP A 56 -8.82 -19.79 4.71
C ASP A 56 -8.69 -21.32 4.94
N ALA A 57 -7.48 -21.82 5.16
CA ALA A 57 -7.25 -23.23 5.52
C ALA A 57 -7.92 -23.60 6.85
N MET A 58 -7.82 -22.72 7.86
CA MET A 58 -8.46 -22.89 9.16
C MET A 58 -9.99 -22.98 9.02
N VAL A 59 -10.61 -22.14 8.18
CA VAL A 59 -12.06 -22.17 7.94
C VAL A 59 -12.52 -23.53 7.42
N VAL A 60 -11.73 -24.17 6.54
CA VAL A 60 -12.08 -25.50 5.98
C VAL A 60 -12.13 -26.55 7.08
N GLU A 61 -11.13 -26.58 7.98
CA GLU A 61 -11.12 -27.52 9.10
C GLU A 61 -12.31 -27.34 10.04
N TYR A 62 -12.68 -26.08 10.33
CA TYR A 62 -13.86 -25.80 11.17
C TYR A 62 -15.17 -26.13 10.46
N ALA A 63 -15.29 -25.84 9.17
CA ALA A 63 -16.49 -26.13 8.38
C ALA A 63 -16.77 -27.64 8.28
N GLN A 64 -15.72 -28.48 8.31
CA GLN A 64 -15.87 -29.94 8.36
C GLN A 64 -16.34 -30.45 9.73
N ARG A 65 -16.06 -29.71 10.82
CA ARG A 65 -16.45 -30.05 12.18
C ARG A 65 -17.84 -29.55 12.56
N GLU A 66 -18.44 -28.66 11.78
CA GLU A 66 -19.78 -28.13 12.06
C GLU A 66 -20.89 -29.17 11.78
N PRO A 67 -21.86 -29.35 12.70
CA PRO A 67 -23.08 -30.09 12.44
C PRO A 67 -23.86 -29.47 11.28
N VAL A 68 -24.48 -30.31 10.45
CA VAL A 68 -25.24 -29.89 9.25
C VAL A 68 -26.31 -28.83 9.56
N ALA A 69 -26.90 -28.86 10.76
CA ALA A 69 -27.94 -27.93 11.19
C ALA A 69 -27.46 -26.48 11.42
N ILE A 70 -26.15 -26.24 11.62
CA ILE A 70 -25.58 -24.91 11.90
C ILE A 70 -24.49 -24.50 10.90
N ARG A 71 -24.37 -25.25 9.79
CA ARG A 71 -23.32 -25.08 8.80
C ARG A 71 -23.35 -23.68 8.20
N GLY A 72 -22.24 -22.95 8.34
CA GLY A 72 -22.07 -21.60 7.78
C GLY A 72 -22.04 -20.47 8.81
N ARG A 73 -22.29 -20.73 10.10
CA ARG A 73 -22.17 -19.70 11.15
C ARG A 73 -20.74 -19.23 11.31
N ILE A 74 -19.78 -20.15 11.33
CA ILE A 74 -18.35 -19.81 11.39
C ILE A 74 -17.93 -18.99 10.17
N GLN A 75 -18.39 -19.35 8.97
CA GLN A 75 -18.09 -18.61 7.75
C GLN A 75 -18.61 -17.16 7.83
N THR A 76 -19.89 -16.96 8.18
CA THR A 76 -20.46 -15.62 8.34
C THR A 76 -19.74 -14.79 9.39
N ALA A 77 -19.38 -15.39 10.54
CA ALA A 77 -18.64 -14.69 11.58
C ALA A 77 -17.26 -14.21 11.09
N ILE A 78 -16.54 -15.07 10.36
CA ILE A 78 -15.21 -14.74 9.82
C ILE A 78 -15.28 -13.62 8.78
N TYR A 79 -16.20 -13.71 7.81
CA TYR A 79 -16.38 -12.65 6.82
C TYR A 79 -16.83 -11.34 7.46
N THR A 80 -17.70 -11.39 8.49
CA THR A 80 -18.11 -10.18 9.21
C THR A 80 -16.92 -9.48 9.86
N VAL A 81 -16.03 -10.22 10.54
CA VAL A 81 -14.83 -9.63 11.15
C VAL A 81 -13.86 -9.09 10.08
N ARG A 82 -13.71 -9.80 8.95
CA ARG A 82 -12.89 -9.37 7.82
C ARG A 82 -13.37 -8.02 7.27
N GLU A 83 -14.66 -7.90 6.98
CA GLU A 83 -15.24 -6.66 6.44
C GLU A 83 -15.17 -5.51 7.45
N LEU A 84 -15.48 -5.74 8.73
CA LEU A 84 -15.39 -4.69 9.77
C LEU A 84 -13.97 -4.15 9.91
N THR A 85 -12.96 -5.04 9.86
CA THR A 85 -11.55 -4.62 9.91
C THR A 85 -11.16 -3.86 8.64
N GLY A 86 -11.65 -4.29 7.48
CA GLY A 86 -11.44 -3.61 6.20
C GLY A 86 -12.02 -2.19 6.18
N VAL A 87 -13.23 -2.00 6.73
CA VAL A 87 -13.85 -0.67 6.91
C VAL A 87 -12.92 0.26 7.70
N PHE A 88 -12.32 -0.23 8.79
CA PHE A 88 -11.37 0.56 9.57
C PHE A 88 -10.14 0.98 8.75
N SER A 89 -9.58 0.08 7.93
CA SER A 89 -8.47 0.41 7.02
C SER A 89 -8.85 1.51 6.02
N TYR A 90 -10.05 1.43 5.43
CA TYR A 90 -10.53 2.47 4.51
C TYR A 90 -10.72 3.82 5.20
N LEU A 91 -11.25 3.84 6.43
CA LEU A 91 -11.36 5.08 7.20
C LEU A 91 -9.99 5.69 7.47
N LEU A 92 -8.99 4.88 7.83
CA LEU A 92 -7.63 5.37 8.08
C LEU A 92 -7.03 6.02 6.83
N SER A 93 -7.14 5.39 5.66
CA SER A 93 -6.66 5.99 4.40
C SER A 93 -7.48 7.21 4.01
N GLY A 94 -8.80 7.17 4.18
CA GLY A 94 -9.71 8.27 3.84
C GLY A 94 -9.47 9.52 4.67
N PHE A 95 -9.28 9.39 5.99
CA PHE A 95 -8.94 10.53 6.85
C PHE A 95 -7.46 10.93 6.75
N GLY A 96 -6.56 9.96 6.67
CA GLY A 96 -5.12 10.19 6.65
C GLY A 96 -4.60 10.84 5.37
N LEU A 97 -5.25 10.61 4.23
CA LEU A 97 -4.86 11.14 2.92
C LEU A 97 -5.81 12.24 2.41
N ASN A 98 -6.45 12.99 3.29
CA ASN A 98 -7.36 14.09 2.91
C ASN A 98 -6.87 15.48 3.39
N GLY A 99 -5.56 15.67 3.44
CA GLY A 99 -4.99 17.01 3.67
C GLY A 99 -4.78 17.80 2.37
N PRO A 100 -4.18 19.01 2.47
CA PRO A 100 -4.04 19.93 1.33
C PRO A 100 -3.20 19.35 0.19
N ASN A 101 -2.20 18.52 0.51
CA ASN A 101 -1.35 17.83 -0.46
C ASN A 101 -2.10 16.81 -1.33
N TYR A 102 -3.29 16.39 -0.90
CA TYR A 102 -4.15 15.44 -1.59
C TYR A 102 -5.47 16.08 -2.06
N ALA A 103 -5.50 17.42 -2.17
CA ALA A 103 -6.69 18.21 -2.50
C ALA A 103 -7.88 18.02 -1.54
N GLY A 104 -7.61 17.61 -0.30
CA GLY A 104 -8.61 17.45 0.75
C GLY A 104 -8.80 18.72 1.59
N SER A 105 -9.78 18.67 2.49
CA SER A 105 -10.18 19.82 3.32
C SER A 105 -9.62 19.78 4.75
N PHE A 106 -8.96 18.69 5.16
CA PHE A 106 -8.41 18.59 6.51
C PHE A 106 -7.08 19.34 6.63
N SER A 107 -6.80 19.83 7.84
CA SER A 107 -5.55 20.52 8.17
C SER A 107 -4.36 19.57 8.35
N PHE A 108 -4.59 18.26 8.42
CA PHE A 108 -3.56 17.23 8.59
C PHE A 108 -3.56 16.24 7.42
N SER A 109 -2.38 15.68 7.10
CA SER A 109 -2.22 14.54 6.18
C SER A 109 -1.01 13.71 6.56
N LEU A 110 -1.11 12.40 6.37
CA LEU A 110 0.03 11.49 6.44
C LEU A 110 0.86 11.63 5.16
N SER A 111 2.16 11.88 5.31
CA SER A 111 3.11 11.82 4.19
C SER A 111 3.79 10.45 4.17
N PRO A 112 3.87 9.77 3.01
CA PRO A 112 4.59 8.49 2.87
C PRO A 112 6.10 8.60 3.12
N ASN A 113 6.65 9.82 3.07
CA ASN A 113 8.08 10.11 3.15
C ASN A 113 8.35 11.36 4.03
N ALA A 114 7.65 11.46 5.17
CA ALA A 114 7.91 12.51 6.15
C ALA A 114 9.30 12.38 6.78
#